data_AF-A0A3D1YJF1-F1
#
_entry.id   AF-A0A3D1YJF1-F1
#
_cell.length_a   1.000
_cell.length_b   1.000
_cell.length_c   1.000
_cell.angle_alpha   90.00
_cell.angle_beta   90.00
_cell.angle_gamma   90.00
#
_symmetry.space_group_name_H-M   'P 1'
#
loop_
_entity.id
_entity.type
_entity.pdbx_description
1 polymer ?
#
loop_
_entity_poly.entity_id
_entity_poly.type
_entity_poly.pdbx_seq_one_letter_code
_entity_poly.pdbx_strand_id
1 'polypeptide(L)' 'MSGPVDVTDSTWEEAVMNSELPILVDFWAEWCGP' A
#
# COMPACT_ATOMS: atom_id res chain seq x y z
N MET A 1 7.91 -5.54 15.14
CA MET A 1 8.19 -5.67 13.69
C MET A 1 6.98 -5.09 12.99
N SER A 2 7.18 -4.07 12.14
CA SER A 2 6.07 -3.45 11.40
C SER A 2 5.74 -4.31 10.18
N GLY A 3 4.48 -4.69 10.00
CA GLY A 3 3.99 -5.41 8.83
C GLY A 3 3.56 -4.46 7.70
N PRO A 4 3.03 -4.99 6.59
CA PRO A 4 2.38 -4.18 5.57
C PRO A 4 1.18 -3.43 6.16
N VAL A 5 0.91 -2.24 5.61
CA VAL A 5 -0.19 -1.37 6.03
C VAL A 5 -1.17 -1.29 4.88
N ASP A 6 -2.46 -1.50 5.17
CA ASP A 6 -3.51 -1.34 4.17
C ASP A 6 -3.69 0.14 3.82
N VAL A 7 -3.74 0.41 2.52
CA VAL A 7 -3.93 1.75 1.98
C VAL A 7 -5.26 1.78 1.24
N THR A 8 -5.97 2.89 1.38
CA THR A 8 -7.21 3.16 0.63
C THR A 8 -6.99 4.33 -0.31
N ASP A 9 -7.90 4.54 -1.26
CA ASP A 9 -7.86 5.71 -2.13
C ASP A 9 -7.78 7.02 -1.35
N SER A 10 -8.47 7.09 -0.19
CA SER A 10 -8.50 8.28 0.67
C SER A 10 -7.17 8.58 1.37
N THR A 11 -6.31 7.57 1.55
CA THR A 11 -5.02 7.69 2.24
C THR A 11 -3.83 7.61 1.30
N TRP A 12 -4.05 7.38 0.00
CA TRP A 12 -2.99 7.15 -0.99
C TRP A 12 -2.02 8.32 -1.14
N GLU A 13 -2.54 9.55 -1.17
CA GLU A 13 -1.70 10.73 -1.38
C GLU A 13 -0.68 10.93 -0.25
N GLU A 14 -1.12 10.80 1.00
CA GLU A 14 -0.25 10.94 2.16
C GLU A 14 0.68 9.73 2.33
N ALA A 15 0.15 8.51 2.21
CA ALA A 15 0.89 7.29 2.51
C ALA A 15 1.85 6.86 1.40
N VAL A 16 1.57 7.20 0.13
CA VAL A 16 2.33 6.73 -1.04
C VAL A 16 2.94 7.88 -1.82
N MET A 17 2.14 8.86 -2.25
CA MET A 17 2.63 9.90 -3.18
C MET A 17 3.64 10.85 -2.52
N ASN A 18 3.46 11.13 -1.23
CA ASN A 18 4.35 12.02 -0.47
C ASN A 18 5.51 11.28 0.22
N SER A 19 5.72 9.99 -0.08
CA SER A 19 6.80 9.22 0.54
C SER A 19 8.18 9.69 0.09
N GLU A 20 9.07 9.95 1.03
CA GLU A 20 10.48 10.28 0.78
C GLU A 20 11.31 9.05 0.36
N LEU A 21 10.77 7.85 0.57
CA LEU A 21 11.41 6.57 0.24
C LEU A 21 10.61 5.81 -0.83
N PRO A 22 11.27 4.98 -1.65
CA PRO A 22 10.57 4.09 -2.56
C PRO A 22 9.61 3.15 -1.81
N ILE A 23 8.36 3.11 -2.27
CA ILE A 23 7.30 2.25 -1.74
C ILE A 23 7.16 1.04 -2.68
N LEU A 24 7.08 -0.16 -2.11
CA LEU A 24 6.64 -1.36 -2.80
C LEU A 24 5.15 -1.57 -2.55
N VAL A 25 4.35 -1.59 -3.61
CA VAL A 25 2.90 -1.79 -3.51
C VAL A 25 2.56 -3.22 -3.90
N ASP A 26 1.88 -3.92 -3.00
CA ASP A 26 1.29 -5.24 -3.26
C ASP A 26 -0.18 -5.07 -3.65
N PHE A 27 -0.48 -5.31 -4.92
CA PHE A 27 -1.85 -5.27 -5.43
C PHE A 27 -2.48 -6.66 -5.29
N TRP A 28 -3.38 -6.79 -4.32
CA TRP A 28 -4.05 -8.04 -4.02
C TRP A 28 -5.57 -7.85 -3.87
N ALA A 29 -6.28 -8.96 -3.88
CA ALA A 29 -7.68 -9.04 -3.49
C ALA A 29 -7.97 -10.43 -2.93
N GLU A 30 -8.98 -10.59 -2.09
CA GLU A 30 -9.33 -11.90 -1.47
C GLU A 30 -9.63 -13.00 -2.50
N TRP A 31 -10.10 -12.60 -3.70
CA TRP A 31 -10.40 -13.49 -4.82
C TRP A 31 -9.21 -13.67 -5.78
N CYS A 32 -8.12 -12.93 -5.57
CA CYS A 32 -6.90 -13.04 -6.37
C CYS A 32 -6.00 -14.11 -5.75
N GLY A 33 -6.24 -15.37 -6.14
CA GLY A 33 -5.29 -16.44 -5.88
C GLY A 33 -3.98 -16.22 -6.65
N PRO A 34 -2.86 -16.82 -6.20
CA PRO A 34 -1.57 -16.72 -6.87
C PRO A 34 -1.55 -17.33 -8.29
#